data_AF-A0A6N3G222-F1
#
_entry.id   AF-A0A6N3G222-F1
#
_cell.length_a   1.000
_cell.length_b   1.000
_cell.length_c   1.000
_cell.angle_alpha   90.00
_cell.angle_beta   90.00
_cell.angle_gamma   90.00
#
_symmetry.space_group_name_H-M   'P 1'
#
loop_
_entity.id
_entity.type
_entity.pdbx_description
1 polymer ?
#
loop_
_entity_poly.entity_id
_entity_poly.type
_entity_poly.pdbx_seq_one_letter_code
_entity_poly.pdbx_strand_id
1 'polypeptide(L)'
;MNVSAKQLPPSASVGNPDHIYLCIDLKSFYASVECVERGLDPLTTNLVVADVTRTQKTICLAVSPALKAYGIPGRPRLFEVEQKLKEIKLRTGREIPYIAAPPRMQLYIDYSARIYAVYLQYVSEEDIHVYSIDEVFMDITHYLSTNRNKNGRPITARELAKRIIQDVWTTTGITATAGIGTNLYLAKIAMDIVAKHVKVDADGVRIAELNETSYRQLLWDHRPLTDFWRIGRGIAKRLEKNGLYTMGDVARMSLQGADTNGYGENLLFNEFGIDAELLIDHAWGIEPCTMADIKHYKPSTHSISSGQVLPHAYDFEKGRLIVQEMVDLLVYDLIEKDLVTASITLHIGYDRDGLKDSHYRGGVHIDHFGRAVPKPAHGTEKLTDAGGQVIYSHSTKKIMNAALKLYDRIIDRKLMLRRVSLTFNDVESAVDRKVTCRQVSMFTEDVLEQEQEDQEQRIQQTLFRIKQKYGNNAVFKGINLQEGATTMERNNQIGGHKA
;
A
#
# COMPACT_ATOMS: atom_id res chain seq x y z
N MET A 1 -7.38 38.39 40.93
CA MET A 1 -5.97 38.86 40.84
C MET A 1 -5.15 37.76 40.17
N ASN A 2 -4.73 38.06 38.94
CA ASN A 2 -3.69 37.45 38.10
C ASN A 2 -3.54 35.91 38.09
N VAL A 3 -4.35 35.28 37.24
CA VAL A 3 -4.04 34.00 36.60
C VAL A 3 -2.97 34.28 35.54
N SER A 4 -1.71 33.99 35.86
CA SER A 4 -0.54 34.29 35.04
C SER A 4 -0.38 33.30 33.88
N ALA A 5 -0.80 33.72 32.69
CA ALA A 5 -0.26 33.47 31.35
C ALA A 5 0.92 32.48 31.15
N LYS A 6 0.76 31.19 31.51
CA LYS A 6 1.77 30.15 31.19
C LYS A 6 1.20 28.77 30.82
N GLN A 7 0.01 28.73 30.21
CA GLN A 7 -0.60 27.51 29.65
C GLN A 7 -1.04 27.73 28.20
N LEU A 8 -0.08 27.84 27.30
CA LEU A 8 -0.24 27.57 25.88
C LEU A 8 1.00 26.75 25.48
N PRO A 9 0.85 25.61 24.79
CA PRO A 9 2.00 24.83 24.33
C PRO A 9 2.91 25.70 23.43
N PRO A 10 4.22 25.40 23.36
CA PRO A 10 5.18 26.19 22.60
C PRO A 10 4.76 26.21 21.14
N SER A 11 4.39 27.40 20.63
CA SER A 11 4.20 27.75 19.22
C SER A 11 3.96 26.58 18.27
N ALA A 12 2.90 25.80 18.49
CA ALA A 12 2.35 24.95 17.46
C ALA A 12 1.86 25.89 16.37
N SER A 13 2.35 25.73 15.14
CA SER A 13 1.73 26.31 13.96
C SER A 13 0.25 25.93 14.02
N VAL A 14 -0.59 26.88 14.44
CA VAL A 14 -2.03 26.80 14.30
C VAL A 14 -2.24 26.43 12.84
N GLY A 15 -2.80 25.24 12.59
CA GLY A 15 -3.06 24.75 11.23
C GLY A 15 -3.60 25.90 10.41
N ASN A 16 -2.91 26.22 9.31
CA ASN A 16 -3.13 27.45 8.59
C ASN A 16 -4.61 27.47 8.17
N PRO A 17 -5.46 28.35 8.74
CA PRO A 17 -6.92 28.31 8.57
C PRO A 17 -7.36 28.61 7.13
N ASP A 18 -6.39 28.83 6.24
CA ASP A 18 -6.56 29.10 4.83
C ASP A 18 -6.65 27.83 3.98
N HIS A 19 -6.22 26.65 4.45
CA HIS A 19 -6.28 25.43 3.63
C HIS A 19 -7.60 24.66 3.77
N ILE A 20 -8.11 24.19 2.64
CA ILE A 20 -9.25 23.28 2.56
C ILE A 20 -8.87 22.11 1.67
N TYR A 21 -8.80 20.93 2.27
CA TYR A 21 -8.51 19.67 1.60
C TYR A 21 -9.79 18.87 1.38
N LEU A 22 -9.81 18.14 0.29
CA LEU A 22 -10.85 17.20 -0.09
C LEU A 22 -10.25 15.81 -0.25
N CYS A 23 -10.79 14.83 0.46
CA CYS A 23 -10.47 13.41 0.30
C CYS A 23 -11.66 12.70 -0.33
N ILE A 24 -11.45 11.94 -1.41
CA ILE A 24 -12.51 11.16 -2.09
C ILE A 24 -12.10 9.69 -2.14
N ASP A 25 -13.00 8.79 -1.72
CA ASP A 25 -12.86 7.33 -1.76
C ASP A 25 -14.02 6.70 -2.56
N LEU A 26 -13.69 5.91 -3.58
CA LEU A 26 -14.68 5.26 -4.45
C LEU A 26 -15.32 4.06 -3.76
N LYS A 27 -16.65 3.98 -3.81
CA LYS A 27 -17.38 2.99 -3.01
C LYS A 27 -17.15 1.57 -3.54
N SER A 28 -16.43 0.74 -2.76
CA SER A 28 -16.19 -0.67 -3.09
C SER A 28 -15.67 -0.87 -4.53
N PHE A 29 -14.68 -0.05 -4.90
CA PHE A 29 -14.28 0.23 -6.28
C PHE A 29 -14.29 -0.98 -7.23
N TYR A 30 -13.52 -2.03 -6.96
CA TYR A 30 -13.46 -3.18 -7.87
C TYR A 30 -14.82 -3.88 -8.04
N ALA A 31 -15.59 -4.03 -6.96
CA ALA A 31 -16.92 -4.64 -7.06
C ALA A 31 -17.88 -3.74 -7.86
N SER A 32 -17.75 -2.42 -7.73
CA SER A 32 -18.55 -1.45 -8.47
C SER A 32 -18.22 -1.46 -9.97
N VAL A 33 -16.94 -1.48 -10.33
CA VAL A 33 -16.50 -1.66 -11.74
C VAL A 33 -17.08 -2.96 -12.31
N GLU A 34 -16.97 -4.07 -11.58
CA GLU A 34 -17.51 -5.35 -12.05
C GLU A 34 -19.05 -5.35 -12.18
N CYS A 35 -19.77 -4.58 -11.38
CA CYS A 35 -21.23 -4.40 -11.53
C CYS A 35 -21.57 -3.58 -12.77
N VAL A 36 -20.93 -2.41 -12.95
CA VAL A 36 -21.16 -1.51 -14.10
C VAL A 36 -20.91 -2.24 -15.42
N GLU A 37 -19.80 -2.95 -15.52
CA GLU A 37 -19.41 -3.72 -16.71
C GLU A 37 -20.37 -4.88 -17.04
N ARG A 38 -21.25 -5.24 -16.11
CA ARG A 38 -22.30 -6.25 -16.30
C ARG A 38 -23.70 -5.64 -16.45
N GLY A 39 -23.81 -4.31 -16.52
CA GLY A 39 -25.09 -3.61 -16.56
C GLY A 39 -25.90 -3.75 -15.26
N LEU A 40 -25.23 -3.96 -14.13
CA LEU A 40 -25.83 -4.14 -12.81
C LEU A 40 -25.60 -2.91 -11.94
N ASP A 41 -26.54 -2.62 -11.05
CA ASP A 41 -26.41 -1.51 -10.09
C ASP A 41 -25.37 -1.87 -8.99
N PRO A 42 -24.27 -1.11 -8.86
CA PRO A 42 -23.24 -1.34 -7.85
C PRO A 42 -23.72 -1.32 -6.40
N LEU A 43 -24.79 -0.60 -6.08
CA LEU A 43 -25.26 -0.40 -4.71
C LEU A 43 -26.16 -1.53 -4.23
N THR A 44 -26.91 -2.15 -5.13
CA THR A 44 -27.92 -3.18 -4.79
C THR A 44 -27.50 -4.59 -5.15
N THR A 45 -26.52 -4.76 -6.04
CA THR A 45 -26.10 -6.08 -6.53
C THR A 45 -25.19 -6.79 -5.54
N ASN A 46 -25.50 -8.05 -5.24
CA ASN A 46 -24.64 -8.92 -4.44
C ASN A 46 -23.49 -9.46 -5.29
N LEU A 47 -22.35 -8.77 -5.31
CA LEU A 47 -21.14 -9.17 -6.04
C LEU A 47 -19.92 -9.22 -5.13
N VAL A 48 -19.06 -10.23 -5.35
CA VAL A 48 -17.72 -10.35 -4.78
C VAL A 48 -16.68 -10.47 -5.89
N VAL A 49 -15.56 -9.77 -5.75
CA VAL A 49 -14.43 -9.88 -6.67
C VAL A 49 -13.47 -10.92 -6.13
N ALA A 50 -13.49 -12.12 -6.72
CA ALA A 50 -12.65 -13.23 -6.32
C ALA A 50 -12.44 -14.19 -7.49
N ASP A 51 -11.24 -14.76 -7.59
CA ASP A 51 -10.96 -15.83 -8.52
C ASP A 51 -11.37 -17.18 -7.90
N VAL A 52 -12.55 -17.66 -8.30
CA VAL A 52 -13.12 -18.93 -7.82
C VAL A 52 -12.40 -20.16 -8.37
N THR A 53 -11.58 -20.02 -9.43
CA THR A 53 -10.82 -21.13 -10.00
C THR A 53 -9.61 -21.54 -9.14
N ARG A 54 -9.23 -20.66 -8.20
CA ARG A 54 -8.17 -20.92 -7.22
C ARG A 54 -8.72 -21.75 -6.05
N THR A 55 -8.39 -21.39 -4.82
CA THR A 55 -8.89 -22.07 -3.62
C THR A 55 -9.99 -21.24 -2.96
N GLN A 56 -10.85 -21.86 -2.16
CA GLN A 56 -11.79 -21.10 -1.30
C GLN A 56 -11.07 -20.24 -0.24
N LYS A 57 -9.77 -20.45 -0.04
CA LYS A 57 -8.90 -19.60 0.79
C LYS A 57 -8.38 -18.38 0.04
N THR A 58 -8.78 -18.14 -1.21
CA THR A 58 -8.42 -16.93 -1.96
C THR A 58 -8.99 -15.69 -1.29
N ILE A 59 -8.24 -14.59 -1.34
CA ILE A 59 -8.68 -13.28 -0.86
C ILE A 59 -9.68 -12.72 -1.86
N CYS A 60 -10.83 -12.27 -1.36
CA CYS A 60 -11.74 -11.43 -2.13
C CYS A 60 -11.18 -10.01 -2.15
N LEU A 61 -10.93 -9.47 -3.35
CA LEU A 61 -10.37 -8.14 -3.53
C LEU A 61 -11.33 -7.05 -3.06
N ALA A 62 -12.62 -7.23 -3.37
CA ALA A 62 -13.68 -6.33 -2.95
C ALA A 62 -15.00 -7.08 -2.78
N VAL A 63 -15.84 -6.54 -1.92
CA VAL A 63 -17.22 -6.97 -1.70
C VAL A 63 -18.13 -5.77 -1.95
N SER A 64 -19.19 -5.99 -2.73
CA SER A 64 -20.23 -4.98 -3.03
C SER A 64 -20.89 -4.42 -1.75
N PRO A 65 -21.40 -3.18 -1.79
CA PRO A 65 -22.19 -2.58 -0.71
C PRO A 65 -23.35 -3.48 -0.24
N ALA A 66 -24.09 -4.11 -1.16
CA ALA A 66 -25.20 -4.98 -0.83
C ALA A 66 -24.77 -6.20 0.00
N LEU A 67 -23.65 -6.85 -0.35
CA LEU A 67 -23.11 -7.95 0.45
C LEU A 67 -22.58 -7.50 1.81
N LYS A 68 -21.97 -6.31 1.89
CA LYS A 68 -21.50 -5.73 3.16
C LYS A 68 -22.65 -5.48 4.14
N ALA A 69 -23.86 -5.18 3.65
CA ALA A 69 -25.05 -5.01 4.50
C ALA A 69 -25.42 -6.29 5.28
N TYR A 70 -24.94 -7.47 4.85
CA TYR A 70 -25.10 -8.74 5.56
C TYR A 70 -24.00 -9.01 6.61
N GLY A 71 -23.13 -8.03 6.88
CA GLY A 71 -22.03 -8.14 7.85
C GLY A 71 -20.80 -8.87 7.30
N ILE A 72 -20.67 -8.98 5.98
CA ILE A 72 -19.47 -9.50 5.32
C ILE A 72 -18.42 -8.37 5.27
N PRO A 73 -17.17 -8.59 5.72
CA PRO A 73 -16.15 -7.55 5.71
C PRO A 73 -15.74 -7.19 4.27
N GLY A 74 -14.95 -6.12 4.10
CA GLY A 74 -14.58 -5.64 2.76
C GLY A 74 -13.56 -6.51 2.01
N ARG A 75 -12.71 -7.25 2.74
CA ARG A 75 -11.65 -8.13 2.19
C ARG A 75 -11.65 -9.51 2.87
N PRO A 76 -12.74 -10.29 2.77
CA PRO A 76 -12.84 -11.63 3.34
C PRO A 76 -12.03 -12.64 2.51
N ARG A 77 -11.91 -13.85 3.04
CA ARG A 77 -11.66 -15.05 2.23
C ARG A 77 -12.98 -15.53 1.62
N LEU A 78 -12.91 -16.16 0.44
CA LEU A 78 -14.12 -16.63 -0.25
C LEU A 78 -14.95 -17.59 0.63
N PHE A 79 -14.30 -18.47 1.39
CA PHE A 79 -15.01 -19.36 2.32
C PHE A 79 -15.77 -18.62 3.43
N GLU A 80 -15.28 -17.45 3.88
CA GLU A 80 -15.96 -16.64 4.92
C GLU A 80 -17.25 -16.03 4.37
N VAL A 81 -17.25 -15.63 3.10
CA VAL A 81 -18.45 -15.17 2.38
C VAL A 81 -19.48 -16.30 2.32
N GLU A 82 -19.08 -17.47 1.85
CA GLU A 82 -19.97 -18.64 1.75
C GLU A 82 -20.53 -19.07 3.11
N GLN A 83 -19.68 -19.11 4.15
CA GLN A 83 -20.10 -19.43 5.51
C GLN A 83 -21.14 -18.44 6.01
N LYS A 84 -20.92 -17.13 5.83
CA LYS A 84 -21.85 -16.10 6.28
C LYS A 84 -23.20 -16.19 5.59
N LEU A 85 -23.20 -16.45 4.28
CA LEU A 85 -24.45 -16.61 3.52
C LEU A 85 -25.19 -17.89 3.91
N LYS A 86 -24.47 -18.99 4.20
CA LYS A 86 -25.06 -20.22 4.75
C LYS A 86 -25.70 -20.00 6.12
N GLU A 87 -25.01 -19.28 7.02
CA GLU A 87 -25.57 -18.89 8.34
C GLU A 87 -26.88 -18.09 8.18
N ILE A 88 -26.92 -17.15 7.25
CA ILE A 88 -28.12 -16.35 6.99
C ILE A 88 -29.25 -17.20 6.42
N LYS A 89 -28.95 -18.11 5.49
CA LYS A 89 -29.93 -19.07 4.95
C LYS A 89 -30.51 -19.97 6.04
N LEU A 90 -29.67 -20.51 6.93
CA LEU A 90 -30.10 -21.30 8.08
C LEU A 90 -31.01 -20.51 9.04
N ARG A 91 -30.69 -19.24 9.29
CA ARG A 91 -31.44 -18.39 10.23
C ARG A 91 -32.75 -17.85 9.66
N THR A 92 -32.79 -17.51 8.37
CA THR A 92 -33.90 -16.78 7.75
C THR A 92 -34.70 -17.61 6.75
N GLY A 93 -34.22 -18.79 6.37
CA GLY A 93 -34.76 -19.59 5.27
C GLY A 93 -34.50 -19.01 3.88
N ARG A 94 -33.93 -17.80 3.78
CA ARG A 94 -33.72 -17.10 2.51
C ARG A 94 -32.32 -17.33 1.97
N GLU A 95 -32.26 -17.80 0.73
CA GLU A 95 -31.01 -17.85 -0.04
C GLU A 95 -30.72 -16.49 -0.66
N ILE A 96 -29.48 -16.03 -0.48
CA ILE A 96 -29.00 -14.77 -1.04
C ILE A 96 -28.08 -15.13 -2.21
N PRO A 97 -28.53 -15.00 -3.47
CA PRO A 97 -27.67 -15.23 -4.61
C PRO A 97 -26.59 -14.14 -4.65
N TYR A 98 -25.39 -14.51 -5.07
CA TYR A 98 -24.29 -13.59 -5.31
C TYR A 98 -23.51 -13.97 -6.58
N ILE A 99 -22.84 -12.97 -7.15
CA ILE A 99 -21.97 -13.13 -8.32
C ILE A 99 -20.52 -13.10 -7.84
N ALA A 100 -19.73 -14.10 -8.23
CA ALA A 100 -18.28 -14.06 -8.08
C ALA A 100 -17.64 -13.62 -9.40
N ALA A 101 -17.09 -12.41 -9.43
CA ALA A 101 -16.39 -11.86 -10.58
C ALA A 101 -14.88 -12.09 -10.46
N PRO A 102 -14.21 -12.65 -11.49
CA PRO A 102 -12.75 -12.73 -11.48
C PRO A 102 -12.16 -11.30 -11.56
N PRO A 103 -11.02 -11.06 -10.91
CA PRO A 103 -10.36 -9.75 -10.97
C PRO A 103 -9.89 -9.43 -12.39
N ARG A 104 -10.04 -8.17 -12.80
CA ARG A 104 -9.57 -7.60 -14.08
C ARG A 104 -8.78 -6.32 -13.80
N MET A 105 -7.52 -6.48 -13.39
CA MET A 105 -6.75 -5.39 -12.82
C MET A 105 -6.46 -4.25 -13.80
N GLN A 106 -6.20 -4.55 -15.07
CA GLN A 106 -6.01 -3.53 -16.10
C GLN A 106 -7.27 -2.69 -16.27
N LEU A 107 -8.45 -3.33 -16.28
CA LEU A 107 -9.73 -2.62 -16.34
C LEU A 107 -9.90 -1.66 -15.16
N TYR A 108 -9.51 -2.06 -13.96
CA TYR A 108 -9.57 -1.20 -12.77
C TYR A 108 -8.64 0.01 -12.90
N ILE A 109 -7.45 -0.16 -13.48
CA ILE A 109 -6.52 0.94 -13.77
C ILE A 109 -7.15 1.88 -14.80
N ASP A 110 -7.77 1.36 -15.86
CA ASP A 110 -8.41 2.17 -16.90
C ASP A 110 -9.62 2.96 -16.35
N TYR A 111 -10.38 2.40 -15.40
CA TYR A 111 -11.43 3.13 -14.69
C TYR A 111 -10.84 4.22 -13.79
N SER A 112 -9.77 3.92 -13.04
CA SER A 112 -9.10 4.89 -12.18
C SER A 112 -8.56 6.07 -12.99
N ALA A 113 -7.94 5.81 -14.15
CA ALA A 113 -7.48 6.85 -15.06
C ALA A 113 -8.62 7.72 -15.62
N ARG A 114 -9.76 7.12 -15.99
CA ARG A 114 -10.96 7.85 -16.41
C ARG A 114 -11.50 8.77 -15.30
N ILE A 115 -11.50 8.29 -14.06
CA ILE A 115 -11.93 9.06 -12.89
C ILE A 115 -10.94 10.18 -12.59
N TYR A 116 -9.64 9.92 -12.67
CA TYR A 116 -8.60 10.93 -12.52
C TYR A 116 -8.74 12.04 -13.57
N ALA A 117 -9.09 11.70 -14.81
CA ALA A 117 -9.39 12.68 -15.85
C ALA A 117 -10.60 13.57 -15.53
N VAL A 118 -11.56 13.09 -14.73
CA VAL A 118 -12.64 13.94 -14.19
C VAL A 118 -12.08 14.90 -13.15
N TYR A 119 -11.23 14.44 -12.23
CA TYR A 119 -10.61 15.31 -11.22
C TYR A 119 -9.81 16.46 -11.83
N LEU A 120 -9.07 16.20 -12.91
CA LEU A 120 -8.28 17.20 -13.65
C LEU A 120 -9.12 18.29 -14.32
N GLN A 121 -10.44 18.12 -14.47
CA GLN A 121 -11.33 19.18 -14.95
C GLN A 121 -11.56 20.27 -13.89
N TYR A 122 -11.27 19.96 -12.61
CA TYR A 122 -11.57 20.80 -11.46
C TYR A 122 -10.33 21.31 -10.74
N VAL A 123 -9.28 20.49 -10.65
CA VAL A 123 -8.09 20.72 -9.83
C VAL A 123 -6.84 20.38 -10.65
N SER A 124 -5.78 21.18 -10.56
CA SER A 124 -4.49 20.92 -11.23
C SER A 124 -3.81 19.67 -10.66
N GLU A 125 -3.00 18.96 -11.44
CA GLU A 125 -2.27 17.79 -10.93
C GLU A 125 -1.34 18.11 -9.77
N GLU A 126 -0.84 19.35 -9.69
CA GLU A 126 0.02 19.83 -8.60
C GLU A 126 -0.70 19.78 -7.25
N ASP A 127 -2.02 19.96 -7.27
CA ASP A 127 -2.88 19.97 -6.09
C ASP A 127 -3.61 18.64 -5.86
N ILE A 128 -3.28 17.58 -6.61
CA ILE A 128 -3.88 16.25 -6.47
C ILE A 128 -2.82 15.23 -6.04
N HIS A 129 -3.08 14.51 -4.95
CA HIS A 129 -2.29 13.34 -4.55
C HIS A 129 -3.12 12.06 -4.64
N VAL A 130 -2.73 11.19 -5.58
CA VAL A 130 -3.29 9.83 -5.69
C VAL A 130 -2.77 8.99 -4.52
N TYR A 131 -3.64 8.74 -3.54
CA TYR A 131 -3.31 7.94 -2.37
C TYR A 131 -3.37 6.44 -2.69
N SER A 132 -4.35 6.04 -3.49
CA SER A 132 -4.49 4.69 -4.02
C SER A 132 -5.32 4.68 -5.31
N ILE A 133 -5.60 3.50 -5.87
CA ILE A 133 -6.37 3.37 -7.13
C ILE A 133 -7.79 3.93 -7.03
N ASP A 134 -8.36 3.94 -5.82
CA ASP A 134 -9.71 4.39 -5.51
C ASP A 134 -9.77 5.58 -4.55
N GLU A 135 -8.63 6.14 -4.16
CA GLU A 135 -8.57 7.19 -3.14
C GLU A 135 -7.63 8.33 -3.53
N VAL A 136 -8.10 9.56 -3.37
CA VAL A 136 -7.36 10.77 -3.73
C VAL A 136 -7.50 11.88 -2.68
N PHE A 137 -6.44 12.64 -2.48
CA PHE A 137 -6.44 13.91 -1.76
C PHE A 137 -6.30 15.06 -2.74
N MET A 138 -7.01 16.15 -2.49
CA MET A 138 -6.96 17.36 -3.31
C MET A 138 -6.88 18.59 -2.42
N ASP A 139 -5.95 19.50 -2.70
CA ASP A 139 -5.99 20.86 -2.12
C ASP A 139 -6.95 21.71 -2.97
N ILE A 140 -8.13 22.01 -2.42
CA ILE A 140 -9.18 22.73 -3.17
C ILE A 140 -9.21 24.22 -2.84
N THR A 141 -8.32 24.68 -1.96
CA THR A 141 -8.29 26.03 -1.39
C THR A 141 -8.51 27.13 -2.42
N HIS A 142 -7.63 27.20 -3.43
CA HIS A 142 -7.68 28.25 -4.46
C HIS A 142 -8.82 28.06 -5.48
N TYR A 143 -9.30 26.83 -5.62
CA TYR A 143 -10.34 26.45 -6.59
C TYR A 143 -11.74 26.86 -6.15
N LEU A 144 -12.00 27.01 -4.84
CA LEU A 144 -13.29 27.49 -4.33
C LEU A 144 -13.60 28.91 -4.78
N SER A 145 -12.58 29.76 -4.78
CA SER A 145 -12.69 31.17 -5.19
C SER A 145 -12.75 31.35 -6.72
N THR A 146 -12.29 30.36 -7.48
CA THR A 146 -12.25 30.40 -8.95
C THR A 146 -13.53 29.83 -9.56
N ASN A 147 -14.05 28.76 -8.95
CA ASN A 147 -15.30 28.14 -9.38
C ASN A 147 -16.52 28.95 -8.93
N ARG A 148 -17.58 28.92 -9.74
CA ARG A 148 -18.84 29.62 -9.46
C ARG A 148 -19.99 28.64 -9.32
N ASN A 149 -20.87 28.90 -8.35
CA ASN A 149 -22.14 28.22 -8.24
C ASN A 149 -23.14 28.74 -9.29
N LYS A 150 -24.32 28.12 -9.39
CA LYS A 150 -25.35 28.48 -10.38
C LYS A 150 -25.82 29.94 -10.26
N ASN A 151 -25.58 30.57 -9.12
CA ASN A 151 -25.99 31.95 -8.82
C ASN A 151 -24.82 32.95 -8.97
N GLY A 152 -23.69 32.53 -9.56
CA GLY A 152 -22.52 33.40 -9.79
C GLY A 152 -21.71 33.72 -8.54
N ARG A 153 -21.91 33.02 -7.42
CA ARG A 153 -21.09 33.16 -6.19
C ARG A 153 -19.97 32.10 -6.15
N PRO A 154 -18.88 32.31 -5.40
CA PRO A 154 -17.89 31.27 -5.14
C PRO A 154 -18.56 29.98 -4.64
N ILE A 155 -18.07 28.84 -5.12
CA ILE A 155 -18.61 27.54 -4.73
C ILE A 155 -18.11 27.16 -3.34
N THR A 156 -18.94 26.49 -2.56
CA THR A 156 -18.51 25.89 -1.29
C THR A 156 -17.76 24.57 -1.53
N ALA A 157 -16.91 24.15 -0.59
CA ALA A 157 -16.21 22.87 -0.68
C ALA A 157 -17.17 21.68 -0.84
N ARG A 158 -18.29 21.69 -0.11
CA ARG A 158 -19.34 20.68 -0.21
C ARG A 158 -19.98 20.61 -1.60
N GLU A 159 -20.28 21.77 -2.19
CA GLU A 159 -20.83 21.83 -3.55
C GLU A 159 -19.82 21.37 -4.61
N LEU A 160 -18.53 21.73 -4.47
CA LEU A 160 -17.48 21.26 -5.38
C LEU A 160 -17.31 19.75 -5.31
N ALA A 161 -17.18 19.19 -4.10
CA ALA A 161 -17.10 17.75 -3.88
C ALA A 161 -18.31 17.01 -4.48
N LYS A 162 -19.51 17.55 -4.28
CA LYS A 162 -20.74 16.99 -4.85
C LYS A 162 -20.73 16.97 -6.38
N ARG A 163 -20.29 18.06 -7.03
CA ARG A 163 -20.16 18.12 -8.50
C ARG A 163 -19.18 17.08 -9.03
N ILE A 164 -18.00 17.02 -8.42
CA ILE A 164 -16.97 16.04 -8.81
C ILE A 164 -17.53 14.62 -8.72
N ILE A 165 -18.22 14.27 -7.63
CA ILE A 165 -18.80 12.93 -7.44
C ILE A 165 -19.91 12.64 -8.44
N GLN A 166 -20.76 13.63 -8.76
CA GLN A 166 -21.81 13.49 -9.76
C GLN A 166 -21.24 13.28 -11.17
N ASP A 167 -20.15 13.95 -11.51
CA ASP A 167 -19.48 13.77 -12.80
C ASP A 167 -18.79 12.41 -12.88
N VAL A 168 -18.11 11.98 -11.80
CA VAL A 168 -17.57 10.61 -11.70
C VAL A 168 -18.66 9.57 -11.88
N TRP A 169 -19.81 9.74 -11.23
CA TRP A 169 -20.97 8.86 -11.40
C TRP A 169 -21.50 8.88 -12.84
N THR A 170 -21.62 10.04 -13.45
CA THR A 170 -22.14 10.18 -14.83
C THR A 170 -21.18 9.56 -15.85
N THR A 171 -19.86 9.70 -15.65
CA THR A 171 -18.84 9.15 -16.54
C THR A 171 -18.63 7.65 -16.37
N THR A 172 -18.77 7.12 -15.14
CA THR A 172 -18.33 5.75 -14.82
C THR A 172 -19.37 4.85 -14.17
N GLY A 173 -20.51 5.39 -13.72
CA GLY A 173 -21.49 4.65 -12.92
C GLY A 173 -21.02 4.31 -11.51
N ILE A 174 -19.90 4.88 -11.05
CA ILE A 174 -19.31 4.62 -9.72
C ILE A 174 -19.55 5.82 -8.82
N THR A 175 -20.02 5.57 -7.60
CA THR A 175 -20.22 6.61 -6.59
C THR A 175 -19.06 6.63 -5.60
N ALA A 176 -18.93 7.73 -4.86
CA ALA A 176 -17.85 7.96 -3.92
C ALA A 176 -18.36 8.55 -2.59
N THR A 177 -17.50 8.52 -1.59
CA THR A 177 -17.66 9.26 -0.33
C THR A 177 -16.59 10.32 -0.28
N ALA A 178 -16.92 11.49 0.28
CA ALA A 178 -15.95 12.57 0.45
C ALA A 178 -15.84 13.03 1.91
N GLY A 179 -14.63 13.43 2.28
CA GLY A 179 -14.34 14.16 3.51
C GLY A 179 -13.67 15.49 3.17
N ILE A 180 -14.08 16.54 3.86
CA ILE A 180 -13.50 17.88 3.73
C ILE A 180 -12.83 18.21 5.07
N GLY A 181 -11.65 18.79 5.04
CA GLY A 181 -11.04 19.28 6.26
C GLY A 181 -10.01 20.37 6.07
N THR A 182 -9.63 21.01 7.17
CA THR A 182 -8.64 22.11 7.19
C THR A 182 -7.19 21.62 6.98
N ASN A 183 -6.97 20.31 7.08
CA ASN A 183 -5.71 19.64 6.77
C ASN A 183 -5.98 18.22 6.23
N LEU A 184 -4.94 17.55 5.72
CA LEU A 184 -5.05 16.21 5.11
C LEU A 184 -5.63 15.17 6.09
N TYR A 185 -5.21 15.21 7.37
CA TYR A 185 -5.71 14.30 8.39
C TYR A 185 -7.21 14.46 8.61
N LEU A 186 -7.68 15.68 8.81
CA LEU A 186 -9.09 15.95 9.05
C LEU A 186 -9.97 15.61 7.84
N ALA A 187 -9.50 15.87 6.61
CA ALA A 187 -10.21 15.44 5.41
C ALA A 187 -10.37 13.91 5.35
N LYS A 188 -9.30 13.18 5.67
CA LYS A 188 -9.32 11.70 5.73
C LYS A 188 -10.26 11.18 6.82
N ILE A 189 -10.18 11.73 8.04
CA ILE A 189 -11.01 11.32 9.17
C ILE A 189 -12.49 11.67 8.95
N ALA A 190 -12.78 12.82 8.35
CA ALA A 190 -14.14 13.20 7.99
C ALA A 190 -14.75 12.15 7.06
N MET A 191 -14.00 11.69 6.06
CA MET A 191 -14.43 10.64 5.14
C MET A 191 -14.56 9.26 5.82
N ASP A 192 -13.53 8.84 6.56
CA ASP A 192 -13.42 7.49 7.10
C ASP A 192 -14.36 7.23 8.28
N ILE A 193 -14.64 8.22 9.11
CA ILE A 193 -15.42 8.04 10.34
C ILE A 193 -16.78 8.72 10.20
N VAL A 194 -16.80 10.02 9.92
CA VAL A 194 -18.03 10.81 10.01
C VAL A 194 -18.95 10.53 8.82
N ALA A 195 -18.43 10.55 7.59
CA ALA A 195 -19.24 10.38 6.38
C ALA A 195 -19.91 8.99 6.30
N LYS A 196 -19.37 7.97 6.98
CA LYS A 196 -20.01 6.64 7.06
C LYS A 196 -21.34 6.66 7.81
N HIS A 197 -21.53 7.60 8.74
CA HIS A 197 -22.74 7.76 9.56
C HIS A 197 -23.70 8.82 9.02
N VAL A 198 -23.26 9.66 8.08
CA VAL A 198 -24.11 10.66 7.42
C VAL A 198 -25.16 9.96 6.55
N LYS A 199 -26.42 10.38 6.70
CA LYS A 199 -27.50 9.95 5.81
C LYS A 199 -27.17 10.39 4.39
N VAL A 200 -27.39 9.48 3.45
CA VAL A 200 -27.23 9.75 2.03
C VAL A 200 -28.06 10.97 1.65
N ASP A 201 -27.45 11.92 0.95
CA ASP A 201 -28.18 13.11 0.50
C ASP A 201 -29.12 12.77 -0.69
N ALA A 202 -29.87 13.77 -1.16
CA ALA A 202 -30.83 13.60 -2.25
C ALA A 202 -30.21 13.06 -3.56
N ASP A 203 -28.88 13.17 -3.71
CA ASP A 203 -28.13 12.78 -4.90
C ASP A 203 -27.30 11.50 -4.67
N GLY A 204 -27.52 10.79 -3.55
CA GLY A 204 -26.83 9.52 -3.31
C GLY A 204 -25.45 9.66 -2.66
N VAL A 205 -25.02 10.88 -2.29
CA VAL A 205 -23.63 11.16 -1.88
C VAL A 205 -23.51 11.28 -0.36
N ARG A 206 -22.35 10.85 0.17
CA ARG A 206 -21.97 11.03 1.58
C ARG A 206 -20.78 11.97 1.67
N ILE A 207 -20.99 13.13 2.28
CA ILE A 207 -19.97 14.16 2.50
C ILE A 207 -19.99 14.56 3.97
N ALA A 208 -18.83 14.56 4.60
CA ALA A 208 -18.64 15.10 5.95
C ALA A 208 -17.47 16.08 5.98
N GLU A 209 -17.44 16.93 7.00
CA GLU A 209 -16.52 18.06 7.09
C GLU A 209 -16.00 18.14 8.52
N LEU A 210 -14.70 18.35 8.69
CA LEU A 210 -14.06 18.52 9.99
C LEU A 210 -13.03 19.65 9.95
N ASN A 211 -13.09 20.51 10.97
CA ASN A 211 -11.98 21.34 11.42
C ASN A 211 -11.52 20.89 12.81
N GLU A 212 -10.43 21.46 13.32
CA GLU A 212 -9.81 21.10 14.61
C GLU A 212 -10.82 21.16 15.76
N THR A 213 -11.72 22.16 15.75
CA THR A 213 -12.72 22.33 16.80
C THR A 213 -13.78 21.23 16.76
N SER A 214 -14.40 21.02 15.59
CA SER A 214 -15.41 19.99 15.39
C SER A 214 -14.86 18.58 15.57
N TYR A 215 -13.59 18.35 15.19
CA TYR A 215 -12.90 17.09 15.42
C TYR A 215 -12.82 16.75 16.91
N ARG A 216 -12.36 17.70 17.74
CA ARG A 216 -12.26 17.51 19.20
C ARG A 216 -13.64 17.27 19.82
N GLN A 217 -14.66 17.99 19.37
CA GLN A 217 -16.03 17.86 19.88
C GLN A 217 -16.68 16.52 19.51
N LEU A 218 -16.42 16.01 18.29
CA LEU A 218 -17.11 14.83 17.77
C LEU A 218 -16.35 13.52 18.03
N LEU A 219 -15.01 13.55 18.04
CA LEU A 219 -14.19 12.33 17.90
C LEU A 219 -13.22 12.06 19.04
N TRP A 220 -13.04 12.95 20.01
CA TRP A 220 -12.14 12.67 21.14
C TRP A 220 -12.55 11.47 21.99
N ASP A 221 -13.83 11.13 22.03
CA ASP A 221 -14.35 9.95 22.74
C ASP A 221 -14.63 8.76 21.81
N HIS A 222 -14.31 8.88 20.52
CA HIS A 222 -14.57 7.84 19.52
C HIS A 222 -13.77 6.58 19.79
N ARG A 223 -14.41 5.43 19.57
CA ARG A 223 -13.80 4.09 19.65
C ARG A 223 -14.33 3.22 18.51
N PRO A 224 -13.51 2.28 18.00
CA PRO A 224 -12.13 1.99 18.41
C PRO A 224 -11.09 2.97 17.86
N LEU A 225 -9.92 3.04 18.49
CA LEU A 225 -8.77 3.84 18.01
C LEU A 225 -8.32 3.44 16.60
N THR A 226 -8.56 2.19 16.19
CA THR A 226 -8.20 1.68 14.87
C THR A 226 -8.99 2.29 13.71
N ASP A 227 -10.03 3.08 14.00
CA ASP A 227 -10.76 3.83 12.98
C ASP A 227 -10.01 5.09 12.54
N PHE A 228 -9.08 5.59 13.35
CA PHE A 228 -8.27 6.76 13.01
C PHE A 228 -7.14 6.37 12.05
N TRP A 229 -6.96 7.21 11.04
CA TRP A 229 -5.84 7.12 10.10
C TRP A 229 -4.50 7.06 10.86
N ARG A 230 -3.55 6.28 10.33
CA ARG A 230 -2.25 5.91 10.95
C ARG A 230 -2.29 5.03 12.20
N ILE A 231 -3.45 4.78 12.85
CA ILE A 231 -3.50 3.92 14.05
C ILE A 231 -3.88 2.48 13.69
N GLY A 232 -2.87 1.63 13.52
CA GLY A 232 -3.06 0.18 13.37
C GLY A 232 -3.25 -0.55 14.71
N ARG A 233 -3.64 -1.84 14.66
CA ARG A 233 -3.84 -2.69 15.86
C ARG A 233 -2.65 -2.69 16.82
N GLY A 234 -1.43 -2.61 16.30
CA GLY A 234 -0.20 -2.56 17.10
C GLY A 234 -0.03 -1.25 17.88
N ILE A 235 -0.42 -0.11 17.30
CA ILE A 235 -0.41 1.19 18.00
C ILE A 235 -1.54 1.21 19.01
N ALA A 236 -2.76 0.83 18.62
CA ALA A 236 -3.90 0.76 19.51
C ALA A 236 -3.62 -0.13 20.75
N LYS A 237 -3.05 -1.32 20.56
CA LYS A 237 -2.70 -2.21 21.69
C LYS A 237 -1.66 -1.59 22.64
N ARG A 238 -0.69 -0.84 22.11
CA ARG A 238 0.33 -0.16 22.92
C ARG A 238 -0.28 1.02 23.70
N LEU A 239 -1.20 1.77 23.09
CA LEU A 239 -1.97 2.81 23.77
C LEU A 239 -2.86 2.23 24.88
N GLU A 240 -3.63 1.18 24.58
CA GLU A 240 -4.52 0.53 25.52
C GLU A 240 -3.77 -0.07 26.72
N LYS A 241 -2.58 -0.64 26.49
CA LYS A 241 -1.69 -1.13 27.56
C LYS A 241 -1.32 -0.02 28.55
N ASN A 242 -1.24 1.22 28.09
CA ASN A 242 -0.96 2.41 28.89
C ASN A 242 -2.23 3.15 29.36
N GLY A 243 -3.41 2.53 29.23
CA GLY A 243 -4.69 3.10 29.67
C GLY A 243 -5.24 4.20 28.74
N LEU A 244 -4.71 4.34 27.53
CA LEU A 244 -5.16 5.30 26.52
C LEU A 244 -6.07 4.59 25.51
N TYR A 245 -7.35 4.96 25.49
CA TYR A 245 -8.37 4.27 24.69
C TYR A 245 -9.01 5.16 23.62
N THR A 246 -8.77 6.46 23.65
CA THR A 246 -9.32 7.44 22.70
C THR A 246 -8.29 8.49 22.32
N MET A 247 -8.53 9.25 21.24
CA MET A 247 -7.66 10.37 20.87
C MET A 247 -7.67 11.48 21.94
N GLY A 248 -8.78 11.66 22.66
CA GLY A 248 -8.85 12.56 23.80
C GLY A 248 -7.96 12.12 24.97
N ASP A 249 -7.76 10.81 25.16
CA ASP A 249 -6.79 10.31 26.16
C ASP A 249 -5.35 10.66 25.75
N VAL A 250 -5.01 10.47 24.48
CA VAL A 250 -3.68 10.82 23.93
C VAL A 250 -3.42 12.33 24.05
N ALA A 251 -4.38 13.15 23.66
CA ALA A 251 -4.28 14.61 23.76
C ALA A 251 -4.12 15.07 25.22
N ARG A 252 -4.83 14.45 26.17
CA ARG A 252 -4.66 14.76 27.60
C ARG A 252 -3.32 14.26 28.15
N MET A 253 -2.82 13.13 27.67
CA MET A 253 -1.50 12.61 28.06
C MET A 253 -0.38 13.55 27.59
N SER A 254 -0.50 14.12 26.39
CA SER A 254 0.50 15.06 25.85
C SER A 254 0.57 16.39 26.64
N LEU A 255 -0.48 16.74 27.41
CA LEU A 255 -0.48 17.96 28.24
C LEU A 255 0.18 17.76 29.61
N GLN A 256 0.37 16.52 30.03
CA GLN A 256 1.03 16.24 31.31
C GLN A 256 2.53 16.40 31.08
N GLY A 257 3.11 17.43 31.70
CA GLY A 257 4.50 17.83 31.49
C GLY A 257 5.50 16.69 31.72
N ALA A 258 6.67 16.84 31.10
CA ALA A 258 7.79 15.90 31.12
C ALA A 258 8.51 15.79 32.49
N ASP A 259 7.78 15.86 33.61
CA ASP A 259 8.36 15.83 34.94
C ASP A 259 8.85 14.42 35.27
N THR A 260 10.17 14.21 35.16
CA THR A 260 11.09 13.18 35.75
C THR A 260 10.67 11.70 35.91
N ASN A 261 9.41 11.32 35.70
CA ASN A 261 8.84 10.01 36.05
C ASN A 261 8.26 9.25 34.84
N GLY A 262 8.82 9.42 33.65
CA GLY A 262 8.48 8.63 32.45
C GLY A 262 7.00 8.65 32.03
N TYR A 263 6.22 9.59 32.55
CA TYR A 263 4.78 9.74 32.34
C TYR A 263 4.49 11.01 31.51
N GLY A 264 3.26 11.19 31.06
CA GLY A 264 2.87 12.31 30.21
C GLY A 264 3.40 12.18 28.79
N GLU A 265 3.87 13.28 28.21
CA GLU A 265 4.45 13.29 26.86
C GLU A 265 5.63 12.30 26.70
N ASN A 266 6.49 12.19 27.72
CA ASN A 266 7.61 11.25 27.73
C ASN A 266 7.17 9.78 27.55
N LEU A 267 5.99 9.40 28.04
CA LEU A 267 5.47 8.04 27.86
C LEU A 267 5.22 7.75 26.38
N LEU A 268 4.67 8.73 25.65
CA LEU A 268 4.39 8.59 24.22
C LEU A 268 5.69 8.47 23.43
N PHE A 269 6.68 9.35 23.70
CA PHE A 269 7.99 9.27 23.05
C PHE A 269 8.76 8.01 23.41
N ASN A 270 8.66 7.50 24.64
CA ASN A 270 9.30 6.24 25.02
C ASN A 270 8.69 5.01 24.30
N GLU A 271 7.37 5.01 24.07
CA GLU A 271 6.68 3.87 23.46
C GLU A 271 6.69 3.92 21.91
N PHE A 272 6.67 5.12 21.33
CA PHE A 272 6.52 5.33 19.88
C PHE A 272 7.72 6.02 19.23
N GLY A 273 8.70 6.50 19.98
CA GLY A 273 9.83 7.25 19.44
C GLY A 273 9.39 8.56 18.79
N ILE A 274 10.03 8.92 17.68
CA ILE A 274 9.73 10.15 16.92
C ILE A 274 8.29 10.15 16.40
N ASP A 275 7.70 8.98 16.11
CA ASP A 275 6.31 8.88 15.66
C ASP A 275 5.27 9.33 16.70
N ALA A 276 5.68 9.53 17.96
CA ALA A 276 4.84 10.10 19.00
C ALA A 276 4.38 11.52 18.65
N GLU A 277 5.23 12.32 18.00
CA GLU A 277 4.91 13.68 17.59
C GLU A 277 3.70 13.69 16.65
N LEU A 278 3.73 12.87 15.59
CA LEU A 278 2.62 12.73 14.65
C LEU A 278 1.33 12.25 15.35
N LEU A 279 1.46 11.30 16.28
CA LEU A 279 0.31 10.78 17.04
C LEU A 279 -0.31 11.86 17.94
N ILE A 280 0.52 12.70 18.57
CA ILE A 280 0.07 13.83 19.38
C ILE A 280 -0.62 14.88 18.50
N ASP A 281 -0.02 15.27 17.38
CA ASP A 281 -0.60 16.23 16.45
C ASP A 281 -1.98 15.77 15.95
N HIS A 282 -2.08 14.50 15.53
CA HIS A 282 -3.34 13.89 15.11
C HIS A 282 -4.37 13.85 16.26
N ALA A 283 -3.93 13.67 17.52
CA ALA A 283 -4.82 13.76 18.68
C ALA A 283 -5.43 15.16 18.86
N TRP A 284 -4.72 16.20 18.43
CA TRP A 284 -5.18 17.58 18.42
C TRP A 284 -5.90 18.00 17.13
N GLY A 285 -5.95 17.11 16.13
CA GLY A 285 -6.53 17.34 14.82
C GLY A 285 -5.63 18.13 13.88
N ILE A 286 -4.32 18.18 14.16
CA ILE A 286 -3.31 18.94 13.43
C ILE A 286 -2.57 17.98 12.51
N GLU A 287 -2.31 18.42 11.27
CA GLU A 287 -1.41 17.74 10.33
C GLU A 287 -0.62 18.83 9.61
N PRO A 288 0.70 18.95 9.86
CA PRO A 288 1.52 19.98 9.26
C PRO A 288 1.83 19.72 7.78
N CYS A 289 1.75 18.47 7.30
CA CYS A 289 2.05 18.14 5.92
C CYS A 289 1.05 18.77 4.94
N THR A 290 1.57 19.51 3.97
CA THR A 290 0.79 20.14 2.89
C THR A 290 0.92 19.37 1.59
N MET A 291 0.05 19.67 0.62
CA MET A 291 0.16 19.12 -0.74
C MET A 291 1.50 19.49 -1.40
N ALA A 292 2.00 20.70 -1.15
CA ALA A 292 3.31 21.13 -1.63
C ALA A 292 4.42 20.25 -1.04
N ASP A 293 4.38 19.90 0.25
CA ASP A 293 5.38 19.03 0.86
C ASP A 293 5.39 17.63 0.23
N ILE A 294 4.20 17.07 -0.05
CA ILE A 294 4.05 15.78 -0.73
C ILE A 294 4.70 15.82 -2.11
N LYS A 295 4.47 16.89 -2.89
CA LYS A 295 4.98 17.04 -4.25
C LYS A 295 6.49 17.31 -4.30
N HIS A 296 7.03 17.99 -3.29
CA HIS A 296 8.46 18.27 -3.19
C HIS A 296 9.26 17.15 -2.51
N TYR A 297 8.60 16.20 -1.85
CA TYR A 297 9.28 15.10 -1.18
C TYR A 297 10.09 14.25 -2.16
N LYS A 298 11.39 14.10 -1.87
CA LYS A 298 12.31 13.22 -2.59
C LYS A 298 12.92 12.23 -1.60
N PRO A 299 12.73 10.92 -1.77
CA PRO A 299 13.38 9.92 -0.94
C PRO A 299 14.90 10.07 -1.02
N SER A 300 15.59 9.87 0.10
CA SER A 300 17.07 9.79 0.10
C SER A 300 17.58 8.48 -0.46
N THR A 301 16.77 7.42 -0.40
CA THR A 301 17.09 6.08 -0.91
C THR A 301 15.87 5.48 -1.58
N HIS A 302 16.10 4.73 -2.65
CA HIS A 302 15.06 3.97 -3.33
C HIS A 302 15.32 2.47 -3.18
N SER A 303 14.24 1.68 -3.20
CA SER A 303 14.32 0.24 -3.28
C SER A 303 13.29 -0.28 -4.26
N ILE A 304 13.60 -1.40 -4.91
CA ILE A 304 12.66 -2.14 -5.73
C ILE A 304 12.51 -3.51 -5.09
N SER A 305 11.27 -3.91 -4.83
CA SER A 305 11.00 -5.18 -4.18
C SER A 305 9.93 -5.97 -4.91
N SER A 306 10.06 -7.29 -4.86
CA SER A 306 9.06 -8.23 -5.32
C SER A 306 8.83 -9.26 -4.22
N GLY A 307 7.56 -9.46 -3.86
CA GLY A 307 7.14 -10.44 -2.88
C GLY A 307 6.11 -11.39 -3.47
N GLN A 308 6.22 -12.67 -3.12
CA GLN A 308 5.22 -13.65 -3.49
C GLN A 308 4.95 -14.66 -2.39
N VAL A 309 3.67 -15.01 -2.25
CA VAL A 309 3.20 -16.13 -1.45
C VAL A 309 2.96 -17.29 -2.40
N LEU A 310 3.61 -18.42 -2.14
CA LEU A 310 3.59 -19.58 -3.00
C LEU A 310 2.24 -20.32 -2.87
N PRO A 311 1.73 -20.96 -3.93
CA PRO A 311 0.43 -21.64 -3.93
C PRO A 311 0.41 -22.86 -2.99
N HIS A 312 1.48 -23.65 -2.98
CA HIS A 312 1.77 -24.75 -2.04
C HIS A 312 3.14 -24.53 -1.38
N ALA A 313 3.55 -25.43 -0.50
CA ALA A 313 4.88 -25.39 0.09
C ALA A 313 5.92 -25.88 -0.95
N TYR A 314 7.08 -25.22 -1.00
CA TYR A 314 8.14 -25.52 -1.96
C TYR A 314 9.36 -26.07 -1.22
N ASP A 315 10.06 -27.02 -1.81
CA ASP A 315 11.35 -27.47 -1.30
C ASP A 315 12.49 -26.46 -1.62
N PHE A 316 13.69 -26.78 -1.14
CA PHE A 316 14.88 -25.95 -1.33
C PHE A 316 15.22 -25.68 -2.80
N GLU A 317 15.10 -26.69 -3.68
CA GLU A 317 15.48 -26.59 -5.09
C GLU A 317 14.45 -25.77 -5.87
N LYS A 318 13.15 -26.04 -5.66
CA LYS A 318 12.07 -25.24 -6.25
C LYS A 318 12.11 -23.80 -5.72
N GLY A 319 12.42 -23.60 -4.44
CA GLY A 319 12.62 -22.26 -3.88
C GLY A 319 13.77 -21.49 -4.53
N ARG A 320 14.86 -22.19 -4.86
CA ARG A 320 16.03 -21.62 -5.56
C ARG A 320 15.65 -21.18 -6.96
N LEU A 321 14.90 -22.01 -7.70
CA LEU A 321 14.35 -21.67 -9.01
C LEU A 321 13.51 -20.39 -8.96
N ILE A 322 12.62 -20.28 -7.98
CA ILE A 322 11.78 -19.10 -7.78
C ILE A 322 12.62 -17.82 -7.57
N VAL A 323 13.69 -17.90 -6.77
CA VAL A 323 14.56 -16.73 -6.57
C VAL A 323 15.27 -16.33 -7.85
N GLN A 324 15.69 -17.29 -8.69
CA GLN A 324 16.27 -16.97 -10.00
C GLN A 324 15.26 -16.24 -10.89
N GLU A 325 14.01 -16.72 -10.94
CA GLU A 325 12.95 -16.05 -11.69
C GLU A 325 12.69 -14.62 -11.20
N MET A 326 12.64 -14.42 -9.88
CA MET A 326 12.41 -13.10 -9.28
C MET A 326 13.56 -12.13 -9.55
N VAL A 327 14.81 -12.61 -9.53
CA VAL A 327 15.98 -11.79 -9.88
C VAL A 327 15.89 -11.34 -11.33
N ASP A 328 15.62 -12.25 -12.27
CA ASP A 328 15.51 -11.91 -13.68
C ASP A 328 14.45 -10.83 -13.93
N LEU A 329 13.27 -10.97 -13.32
CA LEU A 329 12.19 -9.99 -13.43
C LEU A 329 12.59 -8.63 -12.85
N LEU A 330 13.17 -8.59 -11.65
CA LEU A 330 13.58 -7.33 -11.03
C LEU A 330 14.74 -6.66 -11.77
N VAL A 331 15.63 -7.42 -12.40
CA VAL A 331 16.70 -6.85 -13.23
C VAL A 331 16.13 -6.23 -14.51
N TYR A 332 15.09 -6.82 -15.11
CA TYR A 332 14.38 -6.16 -16.21
C TYR A 332 13.77 -4.82 -15.77
N ASP A 333 13.16 -4.76 -14.58
CA ASP A 333 12.62 -3.50 -14.03
C ASP A 333 13.72 -2.45 -13.77
N LEU A 334 14.92 -2.87 -13.36
CA LEU A 334 16.08 -1.97 -13.21
C LEU A 334 16.49 -1.40 -14.56
N ILE A 335 16.60 -2.24 -15.59
CA ILE A 335 17.04 -1.83 -16.93
C ILE A 335 16.00 -0.93 -17.58
N GLU A 336 14.70 -1.22 -17.44
CA GLU A 336 13.62 -0.40 -17.97
C GLU A 336 13.66 1.04 -17.44
N LYS A 337 14.07 1.20 -16.18
CA LYS A 337 14.11 2.49 -15.48
C LYS A 337 15.51 3.13 -15.47
N ASP A 338 16.48 2.55 -16.17
CA ASP A 338 17.89 2.96 -16.16
C ASP A 338 18.50 3.06 -14.74
N LEU A 339 18.19 2.09 -13.89
CA LEU A 339 18.59 2.03 -12.47
C LEU A 339 19.68 0.98 -12.20
N VAL A 340 20.43 1.19 -11.12
CA VAL A 340 21.44 0.26 -10.58
C VAL A 340 21.21 0.03 -9.10
N THR A 341 21.60 -1.15 -8.58
CA THR A 341 21.48 -1.48 -7.15
C THR A 341 22.84 -1.85 -6.55
N ALA A 342 23.02 -1.60 -5.25
CA ALA A 342 24.22 -1.99 -4.50
C ALA A 342 24.05 -3.22 -3.60
N SER A 343 22.82 -3.60 -3.25
CA SER A 343 22.62 -4.74 -2.35
C SER A 343 21.28 -5.43 -2.53
N ILE A 344 21.25 -6.69 -2.14
CA ILE A 344 20.10 -7.57 -2.29
C ILE A 344 19.71 -8.07 -0.91
N THR A 345 18.45 -7.91 -0.55
CA THR A 345 17.86 -8.49 0.66
C THR A 345 16.89 -9.60 0.27
N LEU A 346 17.06 -10.76 0.89
CA LEU A 346 16.17 -11.91 0.74
C LEU A 346 15.47 -12.17 2.07
N HIS A 347 14.16 -12.35 2.00
CA HIS A 347 13.33 -12.72 3.14
C HIS A 347 12.43 -13.90 2.77
N ILE A 348 12.59 -15.01 3.47
CA ILE A 348 11.89 -16.28 3.25
C ILE A 348 11.01 -16.60 4.45
N GLY A 349 9.72 -16.77 4.19
CA GLY A 349 8.77 -17.34 5.14
C GLY A 349 8.62 -18.83 4.92
N TYR A 350 8.76 -19.62 5.99
CA TYR A 350 8.59 -21.07 5.96
C TYR A 350 7.13 -21.49 6.15
N ASP A 351 6.83 -22.72 5.75
CA ASP A 351 5.55 -23.34 6.03
C ASP A 351 5.41 -23.73 7.51
N ARG A 352 4.18 -23.68 8.02
CA ARG A 352 3.85 -24.01 9.40
C ARG A 352 4.22 -25.45 9.75
N ASP A 353 4.05 -26.38 8.81
CA ASP A 353 4.30 -27.80 9.07
C ASP A 353 5.78 -28.08 9.34
N GLY A 354 6.69 -27.14 9.02
CA GLY A 354 8.09 -27.19 9.43
C GLY A 354 8.31 -27.20 10.95
N LEU A 355 7.36 -26.70 11.77
CA LEU A 355 7.46 -26.80 13.23
C LEU A 355 7.18 -28.20 13.78
N LYS A 356 6.50 -29.05 12.99
CA LYS A 356 6.24 -30.46 13.38
C LYS A 356 7.44 -31.35 13.05
N ASP A 357 8.40 -30.85 12.29
CA ASP A 357 9.62 -31.58 11.99
C ASP A 357 10.48 -31.68 13.25
N SER A 358 10.77 -32.91 13.66
CA SER A 358 11.66 -33.24 14.78
C SER A 358 13.06 -32.62 14.68
N HIS A 359 13.48 -32.24 13.46
CA HIS A 359 14.78 -31.60 13.22
C HIS A 359 14.80 -30.10 13.47
N TYR A 360 13.65 -29.42 13.51
CA TYR A 360 13.62 -27.98 13.68
C TYR A 360 13.85 -27.59 15.15
N ARG A 361 15.02 -26.99 15.43
CA ARG A 361 15.37 -26.44 16.74
C ARG A 361 15.43 -24.91 16.76
N GLY A 362 14.92 -24.26 15.70
CA GLY A 362 14.95 -22.81 15.55
C GLY A 362 13.87 -22.09 16.37
N GLY A 363 13.90 -20.76 16.32
CA GLY A 363 12.91 -19.92 16.98
C GLY A 363 11.52 -20.01 16.34
N VAL A 364 10.48 -19.69 17.10
CA VAL A 364 9.10 -19.62 16.60
C VAL A 364 8.73 -18.16 16.33
N HIS A 365 8.09 -17.91 15.19
CA HIS A 365 7.48 -16.63 14.88
C HIS A 365 5.95 -16.79 14.87
N ILE A 366 5.23 -15.79 15.36
CA ILE A 366 3.76 -15.76 15.31
C ILE A 366 3.35 -14.93 14.09
N ASP A 367 2.67 -15.55 13.13
CA ASP A 367 2.20 -14.88 11.93
C ASP A 367 1.05 -13.89 12.22
N HIS A 368 0.64 -13.12 11.20
CA HIS A 368 -0.48 -12.18 11.32
C HIS A 368 -1.80 -12.83 11.75
N PHE A 369 -1.97 -14.13 11.53
CA PHE A 369 -3.16 -14.90 11.91
C PHE A 369 -3.04 -15.51 13.31
N GLY A 370 -1.99 -15.18 14.07
CA GLY A 370 -1.74 -15.70 15.41
C GLY A 370 -1.20 -17.13 15.41
N ARG A 371 -0.71 -17.64 14.27
CA ARG A 371 -0.23 -19.02 14.14
C ARG A 371 1.28 -19.07 14.34
N ALA A 372 1.73 -20.08 15.08
CA ALA A 372 3.15 -20.39 15.20
C ALA A 372 3.68 -20.92 13.85
N VAL A 373 4.75 -20.30 13.35
CA VAL A 373 5.51 -20.73 12.16
C VAL A 373 7.01 -20.71 12.48
N PRO A 374 7.85 -21.44 11.73
CA PRO A 374 9.29 -21.35 11.89
C PRO A 374 9.78 -19.90 11.71
N LYS A 375 10.82 -19.50 12.44
CA LYS A 375 11.43 -18.17 12.28
C LYS A 375 11.82 -17.94 10.82
N PRO A 376 11.36 -16.85 10.18
CA PRO A 376 11.74 -16.52 8.81
C PRO A 376 13.26 -16.40 8.65
N ALA A 377 13.77 -16.84 7.50
CA ALA A 377 15.15 -16.56 7.12
C ALA A 377 15.22 -15.18 6.47
N HIS A 378 16.18 -14.37 6.91
CA HIS A 378 16.37 -13.01 6.42
C HIS A 378 17.87 -12.74 6.31
N GLY A 379 18.30 -12.14 5.22
CA GLY A 379 19.67 -11.69 5.06
C GLY A 379 19.81 -10.68 3.95
N THR A 380 20.92 -9.95 3.99
CA THR A 380 21.30 -8.96 2.99
C THR A 380 22.71 -9.27 2.51
N GLU A 381 22.93 -9.16 1.21
CA GLU A 381 24.23 -9.31 0.57
C GLU A 381 24.52 -8.03 -0.24
N LYS A 382 25.70 -7.45 -0.04
CA LYS A 382 26.16 -6.32 -0.86
C LYS A 382 26.83 -6.85 -2.12
N LEU A 383 26.64 -6.17 -3.24
CA LEU A 383 27.38 -6.45 -4.46
C LEU A 383 28.79 -5.88 -4.29
N THR A 384 29.81 -6.73 -4.39
CA THR A 384 31.20 -6.29 -4.28
C THR A 384 32.02 -6.65 -5.52
N ASP A 385 33.05 -5.86 -5.81
CA ASP A 385 34.10 -6.24 -6.75
C ASP A 385 35.06 -7.28 -6.14
N ALA A 386 36.07 -7.69 -6.91
CA ALA A 386 37.12 -8.62 -6.47
C ALA A 386 37.94 -8.07 -5.28
N GLY A 387 37.96 -6.75 -5.08
CA GLY A 387 38.62 -6.08 -3.97
C GLY A 387 37.74 -5.90 -2.72
N GLY A 388 36.47 -6.34 -2.75
CA GLY A 388 35.53 -6.21 -1.65
C GLY A 388 34.86 -4.84 -1.54
N GLN A 389 35.04 -3.94 -2.50
CA GLN A 389 34.35 -2.65 -2.54
C GLN A 389 32.94 -2.80 -3.09
N VAL A 390 32.00 -2.02 -2.53
CA VAL A 390 30.59 -2.07 -2.95
C VAL A 390 30.45 -1.49 -4.36
N ILE A 391 29.87 -2.28 -5.25
CA ILE A 391 29.61 -1.89 -6.63
C ILE A 391 28.11 -1.75 -6.89
N TYR A 392 27.75 -0.84 -7.77
CA TYR A 392 26.39 -0.66 -8.25
C TYR A 392 26.32 -1.31 -9.63
N SER A 393 25.39 -2.23 -9.81
CA SER A 393 25.28 -2.97 -11.06
C SER A 393 23.83 -3.30 -11.36
N HIS A 394 23.53 -3.45 -12.65
CA HIS A 394 22.31 -4.07 -13.17
C HIS A 394 22.63 -5.35 -13.96
N SER A 395 23.86 -5.89 -13.85
CA SER A 395 24.22 -7.17 -14.49
C SER A 395 23.45 -8.31 -13.82
N THR A 396 22.65 -9.02 -14.62
CA THR A 396 21.91 -10.21 -14.19
C THR A 396 22.87 -11.22 -13.59
N LYS A 397 24.01 -11.51 -14.23
CA LYS A 397 24.98 -12.51 -13.73
C LYS A 397 25.50 -12.17 -12.34
N LYS A 398 25.91 -10.91 -12.08
CA LYS A 398 26.43 -10.49 -10.76
C LYS A 398 25.35 -10.54 -9.68
N ILE A 399 24.17 -10.00 -9.97
CA ILE A 399 23.03 -9.97 -9.05
C ILE A 399 22.54 -11.39 -8.75
N MET A 400 22.41 -12.23 -9.78
CA MET A 400 22.01 -13.63 -9.65
C MET A 400 22.97 -14.41 -8.76
N ASN A 401 24.28 -14.27 -8.99
CA ASN A 401 25.29 -14.95 -8.18
C ASN A 401 25.23 -14.52 -6.71
N ALA A 402 25.06 -13.22 -6.44
CA ALA A 402 24.91 -12.72 -5.08
C ALA A 402 23.62 -13.22 -4.40
N ALA A 403 22.49 -13.19 -5.11
CA ALA A 403 21.20 -13.68 -4.61
C ALA A 403 21.24 -15.18 -4.29
N LEU A 404 21.87 -15.98 -5.15
CA LEU A 404 22.01 -17.43 -4.95
C LEU A 404 22.97 -17.78 -3.81
N LYS A 405 24.10 -17.07 -3.69
CA LYS A 405 25.00 -17.21 -2.53
C LYS A 405 24.27 -16.89 -1.23
N LEU A 406 23.48 -15.82 -1.23
CA LEU A 406 22.66 -15.44 -0.08
C LEU A 406 21.61 -16.52 0.23
N TYR A 407 20.90 -17.03 -0.78
CA TYR A 407 19.93 -18.12 -0.66
C TYR A 407 20.53 -19.36 0.00
N ASP A 408 21.67 -19.83 -0.53
CA ASP A 408 22.34 -21.04 -0.05
C ASP A 408 22.88 -20.87 1.39
N ARG A 409 23.20 -19.64 1.80
CA ARG A 409 23.72 -19.31 3.13
C ARG A 409 22.63 -19.25 4.21
N ILE A 410 21.47 -18.66 3.91
CA ILE A 410 20.48 -18.31 4.94
C ILE A 410 19.36 -19.35 5.11
N ILE A 411 19.16 -20.25 4.14
CA ILE A 411 17.99 -21.12 4.09
C ILE A 411 18.30 -22.50 4.66
N ASP A 412 17.42 -22.95 5.55
CA ASP A 412 17.39 -24.35 5.97
C ASP A 412 16.84 -25.25 4.85
N ARG A 413 17.68 -26.18 4.37
CA ARG A 413 17.36 -27.11 3.29
C ARG A 413 16.24 -28.09 3.61
N LYS A 414 15.93 -28.31 4.89
CA LYS A 414 14.88 -29.26 5.33
C LYS A 414 13.51 -28.61 5.42
N LEU A 415 13.45 -27.29 5.53
CA LEU A 415 12.19 -26.57 5.68
C LEU A 415 11.58 -26.25 4.33
N MET A 416 10.26 -26.36 4.26
CA MET A 416 9.52 -25.94 3.07
C MET A 416 9.22 -24.44 3.09
N LEU A 417 9.37 -23.80 1.94
CA LEU A 417 9.15 -22.37 1.74
C LEU A 417 7.69 -22.09 1.41
N ARG A 418 7.17 -21.00 1.93
CA ARG A 418 5.78 -20.54 1.70
C ARG A 418 5.70 -19.12 1.16
N ARG A 419 6.69 -18.28 1.46
CA ARG A 419 6.76 -16.89 1.00
C ARG A 419 8.20 -16.54 0.64
N VAL A 420 8.38 -15.85 -0.48
CA VAL A 420 9.67 -15.35 -0.94
C VAL A 420 9.53 -13.85 -1.18
N SER A 421 10.43 -13.06 -0.62
CA SER A 421 10.50 -11.62 -0.82
C SER A 421 11.94 -11.23 -1.14
N LEU A 422 12.13 -10.57 -2.28
CA LEU A 422 13.41 -10.13 -2.80
C LEU A 422 13.36 -8.61 -2.95
N THR A 423 14.36 -7.92 -2.39
CA THR A 423 14.48 -6.47 -2.48
C THR A 423 15.86 -6.09 -2.96
N PHE A 424 15.92 -5.24 -3.97
CA PHE A 424 17.11 -4.50 -4.37
C PHE A 424 17.10 -3.18 -3.60
N ASN A 425 18.08 -3.02 -2.72
CA ASN A 425 18.20 -1.81 -1.91
C ASN A 425 19.19 -0.84 -2.54
N ASP A 426 19.06 0.43 -2.14
CA ASP A 426 19.94 1.51 -2.55
C ASP A 426 20.03 1.59 -4.08
N VAL A 427 18.85 1.80 -4.67
CA VAL A 427 18.65 1.88 -6.10
C VAL A 427 18.83 3.33 -6.55
N GLU A 428 19.71 3.54 -7.53
CA GLU A 428 20.07 4.87 -8.05
C GLU A 428 20.00 4.91 -9.57
N SER A 429 19.87 6.11 -10.15
CA SER A 429 19.97 6.32 -11.58
C SER A 429 21.39 6.03 -12.08
N ALA A 430 21.49 5.23 -13.14
CA ALA A 430 22.78 4.92 -13.77
C ALA A 430 23.45 6.18 -14.35
N VAL A 431 22.68 7.22 -14.69
CA VAL A 431 23.18 8.47 -15.28
C VAL A 431 23.88 9.33 -14.23
N ASP A 432 23.28 9.48 -13.05
CA ASP A 432 23.83 10.28 -11.96
C ASP A 432 25.19 9.74 -11.49
N ARG A 433 25.37 8.42 -11.60
CA ARG A 433 26.61 7.75 -11.20
C ARG A 433 27.67 7.65 -12.30
N LYS A 434 27.31 7.73 -13.59
CA LYS A 434 28.32 7.90 -14.66
C LYS A 434 29.16 9.18 -14.47
N VAL A 435 28.65 10.15 -13.70
CA VAL A 435 29.38 11.36 -13.27
C VAL A 435 30.42 11.05 -12.18
N THR A 436 30.22 10.01 -11.36
CA THR A 436 31.20 9.52 -10.39
C THR A 436 32.04 8.41 -11.03
N CYS A 437 33.13 8.85 -11.69
CA CYS A 437 34.07 8.02 -12.43
C CYS A 437 34.43 6.69 -11.71
N ARG A 438 34.16 5.57 -12.38
CA ARG A 438 34.75 4.27 -12.02
C ARG A 438 36.23 4.31 -12.38
N GLN A 439 37.12 4.05 -11.42
CA GLN A 439 38.54 3.87 -11.72
C GLN A 439 38.69 2.54 -12.47
N VAL A 440 38.99 2.62 -13.76
CA VAL A 440 39.23 1.44 -14.60
C VAL A 440 40.65 0.96 -14.31
N SER A 441 40.79 -0.30 -13.92
CA SER A 441 42.08 -0.97 -13.78
C SER A 441 42.61 -1.36 -15.17
N MET A 442 43.92 -1.26 -15.39
CA MET A 442 44.56 -1.53 -16.69
C MET A 442 44.82 -3.03 -16.97
N PHE A 443 44.41 -3.93 -16.08
CA PHE A 443 44.74 -5.36 -16.20
C PHE A 443 43.77 -6.10 -17.13
N THR A 444 44.28 -7.11 -17.84
CA THR A 444 43.58 -7.86 -18.90
C THR A 444 42.34 -8.62 -18.44
N GLU A 445 42.26 -8.97 -17.16
CA GLU A 445 41.08 -9.65 -16.57
C GLU A 445 39.87 -8.71 -16.49
N ASP A 446 40.09 -7.42 -16.19
CA ASP A 446 39.03 -6.42 -16.14
C ASP A 446 38.45 -6.14 -17.54
N VAL A 447 39.28 -6.16 -18.59
CA VAL A 447 38.85 -5.94 -19.98
C VAL A 447 37.93 -7.07 -20.46
N LEU A 448 38.26 -8.33 -20.15
CA LEU A 448 37.44 -9.48 -20.51
C LEU A 448 36.12 -9.52 -19.73
N GLU A 449 36.14 -9.15 -18.44
CA GLU A 449 34.91 -8.97 -17.67
C GLU A 449 34.03 -7.86 -18.24
N GLN A 450 34.63 -6.76 -18.70
CA GLN A 450 33.93 -5.62 -19.27
C GLN A 450 33.29 -5.95 -20.63
N GLU A 451 34.00 -6.67 -21.51
CA GLU A 451 33.43 -7.16 -22.77
C GLU A 451 32.24 -8.11 -22.54
N GLN A 452 32.34 -8.98 -21.52
CA GLN A 452 31.24 -9.86 -21.13
C GLN A 452 30.04 -9.07 -20.58
N GLU A 453 30.28 -8.04 -19.77
CA GLU A 453 29.24 -7.14 -19.26
C GLU A 453 28.54 -6.39 -20.40
N ASP A 454 29.30 -5.84 -21.34
CA ASP A 454 28.76 -5.12 -22.50
C ASP A 454 27.94 -6.03 -23.42
N GLN A 455 28.40 -7.26 -23.63
CA GLN A 455 27.65 -8.25 -24.39
C GLN A 455 26.36 -8.64 -23.67
N GLU A 456 26.41 -8.84 -22.35
CA GLU A 456 25.25 -9.15 -21.52
C GLU A 456 24.21 -8.02 -21.54
N GLN A 457 24.67 -6.77 -21.41
CA GLN A 457 23.82 -5.58 -21.49
C GLN A 457 23.12 -5.50 -22.85
N ARG A 458 23.83 -5.72 -23.96
CA ARG A 458 23.23 -5.74 -25.30
C ARG A 458 22.16 -6.82 -25.44
N ILE A 459 22.39 -8.01 -24.90
CA ILE A 459 21.42 -9.11 -24.90
C ILE A 459 20.19 -8.71 -24.08
N GLN A 460 20.36 -8.17 -22.88
CA GLN A 460 19.27 -7.75 -22.01
C GLN A 460 18.44 -6.62 -22.63
N GLN A 461 19.08 -5.61 -23.21
CA GLN A 461 18.41 -4.53 -23.93
C GLN A 461 17.62 -5.06 -25.14
N THR A 462 18.17 -6.06 -25.85
CA THR A 462 17.47 -6.69 -26.98
C THR A 462 16.26 -7.48 -26.51
N LEU A 463 16.40 -8.31 -25.47
CA LEU A 463 15.31 -9.05 -24.85
C LEU A 463 14.22 -8.11 -24.34
N PHE A 464 14.61 -7.00 -23.72
CA PHE A 464 13.71 -5.95 -23.26
C PHE A 464 12.88 -5.36 -24.42
N ARG A 465 13.53 -4.95 -25.52
CA ARG A 465 12.83 -4.43 -26.72
C ARG A 465 11.84 -5.44 -27.30
N ILE A 466 12.17 -6.72 -27.29
CA ILE A 466 11.28 -7.78 -27.75
C ILE A 466 10.06 -7.91 -26.82
N LYS A 467 10.28 -7.93 -25.50
CA LYS A 467 9.19 -8.00 -24.52
C LYS A 467 8.27 -6.80 -24.56
N GLN A 468 8.83 -5.60 -24.77
CA GLN A 468 8.03 -4.37 -24.91
C GLN A 468 7.11 -4.43 -26.14
N LYS A 469 7.57 -5.04 -27.25
CA LYS A 469 6.80 -5.11 -28.50
C LYS A 469 5.80 -6.27 -28.56
N TYR A 470 6.16 -7.43 -28.03
CA TYR A 470 5.39 -8.67 -28.19
C TYR A 470 4.79 -9.21 -26.87
N GLY A 471 5.02 -8.52 -25.75
CA GLY A 471 4.54 -8.89 -24.42
C GLY A 471 5.55 -9.68 -23.58
N ASN A 472 5.32 -9.70 -22.27
CA ASN A 472 6.25 -10.30 -21.29
C ASN A 472 6.51 -11.80 -21.48
N ASN A 473 5.56 -12.51 -22.10
CA ASN A 473 5.66 -13.93 -22.41
C ASN A 473 6.25 -14.23 -23.80
N ALA A 474 6.71 -13.22 -24.56
CA ALA A 474 7.29 -13.42 -25.89
C ALA A 474 8.64 -14.15 -25.86
N VAL A 475 9.44 -13.92 -24.82
CA VAL A 475 10.74 -14.59 -24.62
C VAL A 475 10.92 -14.92 -23.14
N PHE A 476 11.19 -16.19 -22.85
CA PHE A 476 11.47 -16.71 -21.52
C PHE A 476 12.63 -17.70 -21.56
N LYS A 477 13.29 -17.91 -20.42
CA LYS A 477 14.37 -18.88 -20.31
C LYS A 477 13.75 -20.28 -20.14
N GLY A 478 14.44 -21.32 -20.59
CA GLY A 478 13.96 -22.71 -20.43
C GLY A 478 13.68 -23.11 -18.98
N ILE A 479 14.32 -22.46 -18.01
CA ILE A 479 14.04 -22.64 -16.57
C ILE A 479 12.60 -22.27 -16.20
N ASN A 480 11.95 -21.36 -16.94
CA ASN A 480 10.57 -20.95 -16.69
C ASN A 480 9.54 -22.00 -17.10
N LEU A 481 9.97 -23.08 -17.77
CA LEU A 481 9.14 -24.24 -18.13
C LEU A 481 9.28 -25.40 -17.13
N GLN A 482 10.15 -25.28 -16.13
CA GLN A 482 10.34 -26.34 -15.14
C GLN A 482 9.15 -26.44 -14.18
N GLU A 483 8.92 -27.64 -13.65
CA GLU A 483 7.86 -27.87 -12.69
C GLU A 483 8.09 -27.06 -11.39
N GLY A 484 7.19 -26.12 -11.11
CA GLY A 484 7.27 -25.20 -9.97
C GLY A 484 7.62 -23.76 -10.36
N ALA A 485 8.04 -23.49 -11.60
CA ALA A 485 8.21 -22.14 -12.12
C ALA A 485 6.90 -21.34 -12.08
N THR A 486 6.99 -20.03 -11.84
CA THR A 486 5.83 -19.14 -11.66
C THR A 486 5.79 -17.97 -12.64
N THR A 487 6.89 -17.73 -13.39
CA THR A 487 7.03 -16.53 -14.23
C THR A 487 5.93 -16.38 -15.26
N MET A 488 5.55 -17.45 -15.97
CA MET A 488 4.54 -17.38 -17.04
C MET A 488 3.17 -16.95 -16.53
N GLU A 489 2.75 -17.51 -15.38
CA GLU A 489 1.49 -17.13 -14.74
C GLU A 489 1.54 -15.69 -14.24
N ARG A 490 2.67 -15.27 -13.66
CA ARG A 490 2.87 -13.92 -13.12
C ARG A 490 2.89 -12.84 -14.20
N ASN A 491 3.43 -13.14 -15.37
CA ASN A 491 3.44 -12.20 -16.50
C ASN A 491 2.03 -11.84 -16.98
N ASN A 492 1.02 -12.65 -16.66
CA ASN A 492 -0.40 -12.38 -16.94
C ASN A 492 -1.14 -11.80 -15.71
N GLN A 493 -0.42 -11.35 -14.68
CA GLN A 493 -0.97 -10.80 -13.46
C GLN A 493 -0.47 -9.37 -13.20
N ILE A 494 -1.35 -8.53 -12.65
CA ILE A 494 -1.03 -7.21 -12.11
C ILE A 494 -1.36 -7.26 -10.61
N GLY A 495 -0.40 -6.88 -9.76
CA GLY A 495 -0.57 -6.94 -8.30
C GLY A 495 -0.85 -8.36 -7.75
N GLY A 496 -0.49 -9.43 -8.48
CA GLY A 496 -0.75 -10.82 -8.10
C GLY A 496 -2.16 -11.34 -8.41
N HIS A 497 -2.93 -10.55 -9.16
CA HIS A 497 -4.26 -10.90 -9.67
C HIS A 497 -4.28 -10.82 -11.18
N LYS A 498 -5.24 -11.50 -11.82
CA LYS A 498 -5.35 -11.55 -13.29
C LYS A 498 -5.39 -10.12 -13.87
N ALA A 499 -4.53 -9.88 -14.87
CA ALA A 499 -4.45 -8.62 -15.59
C ALA A 499 -5.78 -8.30 -16.29
#